data_AF-K0VY05-F1
#
_entry.id   AF-K0VY05-F1
#
_cell.length_a   1.000
_cell.length_b   1.000
_cell.length_c   1.000
_cell.angle_alpha   90.00
_cell.angle_beta   90.00
_cell.angle_gamma   90.00
#
_symmetry.space_group_name_H-M   'P 1'
#
loop_
_entity.id
_entity.type
_entity.pdbx_description
1 polymer ?
#
loop_
_entity_poly.entity_id
_entity_poly.type
_entity_poly.pdbx_seq_one_letter_code
_entity_poly.pdbx_strand_id
1 'polypeptide(L)'
;MLDYSLCQKLGIKGRDQFCGVPMNESESEIQARLLAKALPFMQRYENKTIVVKYGGHAMGNPELGKAFASDIALLKQSGVNPIVVHGGGPQIGAMLNKMGIESKFEGGLRVTDQKTVEIVEMVLAGSINKEIVALINQTGEWAIGLCGKDGNMVFAEKARKTVKDPDSNIERVLDLGFVGEVVEVDRTLLDLLARSEMIPVIAPVAPGRDGATYNINADTFAGAIAGALNATRLLFLTDVPGVLDKNGQL
;
A
#
# COMPACT_ATOMS: atom_id res chain seq x y z
N MET A 1 -17.65 -0.17 -34.38
CA MET A 1 -18.67 -1.10 -34.92
C MET A 1 -19.28 -0.42 -36.13
N LEU A 2 -19.12 -1.01 -37.32
CA LEU A 2 -19.58 -0.47 -38.60
C LEU A 2 -21.10 -0.25 -38.56
N ASP A 3 -21.51 0.91 -39.06
CA ASP A 3 -22.90 1.38 -39.10
C ASP A 3 -23.82 0.36 -39.81
N TYR A 4 -24.82 -0.09 -39.07
CA TYR A 4 -25.86 -1.03 -39.51
C TYR A 4 -26.59 -0.54 -40.78
N SER A 5 -26.53 0.76 -41.07
CA SER A 5 -27.07 1.37 -42.30
C SER A 5 -26.35 0.90 -43.58
N LEU A 6 -25.08 0.48 -43.50
CA LEU A 6 -24.31 0.00 -44.65
C LEU A 6 -24.76 -1.39 -45.10
N CYS A 7 -25.16 -2.26 -44.16
CA CYS A 7 -25.62 -3.61 -44.44
C CYS A 7 -26.96 -3.65 -45.18
N GLN A 8 -27.85 -2.68 -44.93
CA GLN A 8 -29.13 -2.59 -45.65
C GLN A 8 -28.96 -2.15 -47.11
N LYS A 9 -27.96 -1.32 -47.42
CA LYS A 9 -27.69 -0.87 -48.80
C LYS A 9 -27.15 -1.99 -49.70
N LEU A 10 -26.58 -3.05 -49.12
CA LEU A 10 -25.97 -4.17 -49.85
C LEU A 10 -26.92 -5.35 -50.11
N GLY A 11 -28.22 -5.24 -49.77
CA GLY A 11 -29.23 -6.21 -50.21
C GLY A 11 -29.14 -7.60 -49.59
N ILE A 12 -28.45 -7.76 -48.45
CA ILE A 12 -28.34 -9.04 -47.74
C ILE A 12 -29.68 -9.33 -47.03
N LYS A 13 -30.48 -10.24 -47.60
CA LYS A 13 -31.79 -10.65 -47.07
C LYS A 13 -31.70 -11.88 -46.16
N GLY A 14 -32.10 -11.71 -44.90
CA GLY A 14 -32.65 -12.74 -44.00
C GLY A 14 -31.68 -13.87 -43.62
N ARG A 15 -31.92 -14.68 -42.58
CA ARG A 15 -33.10 -14.87 -41.76
C ARG A 15 -32.71 -15.85 -40.65
N ASP A 16 -33.53 -15.88 -39.61
CA ASP A 16 -33.81 -17.04 -38.75
C ASP A 16 -33.04 -17.23 -37.43
N GLN A 17 -33.87 -17.51 -36.41
CA GLN A 17 -33.61 -18.21 -35.15
C GLN A 17 -33.18 -17.39 -33.90
N PHE A 18 -34.22 -16.87 -33.25
CA PHE A 18 -34.43 -17.10 -31.81
C PHE A 18 -34.35 -18.61 -31.52
N CYS A 19 -33.16 -19.09 -31.19
CA CYS A 19 -32.77 -20.33 -30.50
C CYS A 19 -31.33 -20.65 -30.91
N GLY A 20 -30.34 -20.39 -30.05
CA GLY A 20 -28.96 -20.83 -30.32
C GLY A 20 -27.89 -19.95 -29.70
N VAL A 21 -27.21 -20.46 -28.67
CA VAL A 21 -25.76 -20.22 -28.56
C VAL A 21 -25.17 -20.99 -29.75
N PRO A 22 -24.50 -20.38 -30.75
CA PRO A 22 -23.16 -19.83 -30.56
C PRO A 22 -22.72 -18.71 -31.55
N MET A 23 -21.90 -17.76 -31.08
CA MET A 23 -20.85 -17.13 -31.89
C MET A 23 -19.65 -17.02 -30.96
N ASN A 24 -18.51 -17.55 -31.40
CA ASN A 24 -17.23 -17.48 -30.70
C ASN A 24 -16.90 -15.99 -30.56
N GLU A 25 -17.31 -15.38 -29.46
CA GLU A 25 -17.04 -13.98 -29.16
C GLU A 25 -15.53 -13.83 -29.28
N SER A 26 -15.07 -12.98 -30.20
CA SER A 26 -13.63 -12.85 -30.40
C SER A 26 -13.02 -12.40 -29.07
N GLU A 27 -11.80 -12.81 -28.77
CA GLU A 27 -11.13 -12.42 -27.52
C GLU A 27 -11.20 -10.90 -27.31
N SER A 28 -11.07 -10.13 -28.39
CA SER A 28 -11.23 -8.67 -28.41
C SER A 28 -12.63 -8.18 -28.01
N GLU A 29 -13.71 -8.86 -28.42
CA GLU A 29 -15.07 -8.51 -28.03
C GLU A 29 -15.33 -8.81 -26.54
N ILE A 30 -14.80 -9.94 -26.05
CA ILE A 30 -14.87 -10.29 -24.62
C ILE A 30 -14.12 -9.24 -23.80
N GLN A 31 -12.89 -8.91 -24.18
CA GLN A 31 -12.07 -7.91 -23.49
C GLN A 31 -12.73 -6.53 -23.52
N ALA A 32 -13.23 -6.08 -24.67
CA ALA A 32 -13.93 -4.79 -24.78
C ALA A 32 -15.18 -4.74 -23.89
N ARG A 33 -15.97 -5.83 -23.86
CA ARG A 33 -17.16 -5.93 -23.02
C ARG A 33 -16.79 -5.94 -21.53
N LEU A 34 -15.70 -6.60 -21.15
CA LEU A 34 -15.20 -6.63 -19.78
C LEU A 34 -14.76 -5.24 -19.31
N LEU A 35 -13.96 -4.53 -20.13
CA LEU A 35 -13.52 -3.17 -19.84
C LEU A 35 -14.70 -2.19 -19.74
N ALA A 36 -15.68 -2.30 -20.64
CA ALA A 36 -16.89 -1.46 -20.60
C ALA A 36 -17.69 -1.69 -19.30
N LYS A 37 -17.75 -2.92 -18.79
CA LYS A 37 -18.38 -3.24 -17.50
C LYS A 37 -17.57 -2.75 -16.29
N ALA A 38 -16.24 -2.65 -16.43
CA ALA A 38 -15.35 -2.16 -15.38
C ALA A 38 -15.35 -0.61 -15.26
N LEU A 39 -15.65 0.10 -16.36
CA LEU A 39 -15.58 1.56 -16.44
C LEU A 39 -16.32 2.30 -15.30
N PRO A 40 -17.55 1.94 -14.90
CA PRO A 40 -18.22 2.60 -13.78
C PRO A 40 -17.47 2.47 -12.44
N PHE A 41 -16.75 1.37 -12.24
CA PHE A 41 -15.93 1.16 -11.04
C PHE A 41 -14.68 2.03 -11.05
N MET A 42 -14.07 2.22 -12.23
CA MET A 42 -12.91 3.13 -12.39
C MET A 42 -13.33 4.58 -12.15
N GLN A 43 -14.42 5.03 -12.77
CA GLN A 43 -14.96 6.39 -12.62
C GLN A 43 -15.34 6.74 -11.18
N ARG A 44 -15.77 5.75 -10.38
CA ARG A 44 -16.07 5.94 -8.95
C ARG A 44 -14.87 6.45 -8.15
N TYR A 45 -13.65 6.11 -8.55
CA TYR A 45 -12.41 6.45 -7.86
C TYR A 45 -11.56 7.49 -8.60
N GLU A 46 -12.09 8.06 -9.68
CA GLU A 46 -11.42 9.15 -10.39
C GLU A 46 -11.17 10.34 -9.44
N ASN A 47 -9.93 10.82 -9.44
CA ASN A 47 -9.39 11.85 -8.55
C ASN A 47 -9.50 11.53 -7.05
N LYS A 48 -9.75 10.27 -6.67
CA LYS A 48 -9.80 9.85 -5.27
C LYS A 48 -8.45 9.36 -4.79
N THR A 49 -8.13 9.68 -3.55
CA THR A 49 -6.96 9.15 -2.85
C THR A 49 -7.26 7.76 -2.31
N ILE A 50 -6.38 6.81 -2.60
CA ILE A 50 -6.38 5.47 -2.01
C ILE A 50 -5.02 5.24 -1.37
N VAL A 51 -5.01 4.91 -0.08
CA VAL A 51 -3.78 4.49 0.61
C VAL A 51 -3.70 2.97 0.55
N VAL A 52 -2.56 2.45 0.12
CA VAL A 52 -2.30 1.01 0.01
C VAL A 52 -1.14 0.66 0.92
N LYS A 53 -1.41 -0.11 1.97
CA LYS A 53 -0.37 -0.69 2.81
C LYS A 53 0.16 -1.95 2.13
N TYR A 54 1.41 -1.91 1.70
CA TYR A 54 2.14 -3.03 1.11
C TYR A 54 3.11 -3.63 2.13
N GLY A 55 2.92 -4.90 2.53
CA GLY A 55 3.83 -5.52 3.49
C GLY A 55 3.61 -7.01 3.66
N GLY A 56 4.40 -7.62 4.55
CA GLY A 56 4.35 -9.06 4.83
C GLY A 56 5.20 -9.90 3.87
N HIS A 57 4.88 -11.19 3.77
CA HIS A 57 5.59 -12.17 2.93
C HIS A 57 5.54 -11.81 1.42
N ALA A 58 4.58 -10.98 0.99
CA ALA A 58 4.45 -10.52 -0.39
C ALA A 58 5.68 -9.75 -0.90
N MET A 59 6.48 -9.15 0.00
CA MET A 59 7.72 -8.44 -0.37
C MET A 59 8.91 -9.37 -0.61
N GLY A 60 8.81 -10.66 -0.24
CA GLY A 60 9.89 -11.63 -0.44
C GLY A 60 9.87 -12.31 -1.82
N ASN A 61 8.79 -12.12 -2.60
CA ASN A 61 8.62 -12.73 -3.92
C ASN A 61 8.69 -11.65 -5.01
N PRO A 62 9.72 -11.66 -5.87
CA PRO A 62 9.88 -10.68 -6.95
C PRO A 62 8.67 -10.58 -7.90
N GLU A 63 7.99 -11.69 -8.17
CA GLU A 63 6.83 -11.70 -9.08
C GLU A 63 5.61 -11.03 -8.43
N LEU A 64 5.42 -11.21 -7.12
CA LEU A 64 4.38 -10.47 -6.39
C LEU A 64 4.70 -8.98 -6.31
N GLY A 65 5.98 -8.61 -6.19
CA GLY A 65 6.42 -7.20 -6.25
C GLY A 65 6.11 -6.55 -7.60
N LYS A 66 6.37 -7.25 -8.72
CA LYS A 66 6.04 -6.77 -10.08
C LYS A 66 4.53 -6.67 -10.31
N ALA A 67 3.77 -7.65 -9.83
CA ALA A 67 2.31 -7.62 -9.91
C ALA A 67 1.74 -6.43 -9.13
N PHE A 68 2.22 -6.22 -7.90
CA PHE A 68 1.86 -5.06 -7.09
C PHE A 68 2.18 -3.73 -7.79
N ALA A 69 3.39 -3.60 -8.37
CA ALA A 69 3.76 -2.40 -9.11
C ALA A 69 2.85 -2.15 -10.31
N SER A 70 2.49 -3.20 -11.05
CA SER A 70 1.54 -3.13 -12.17
C SER A 70 0.15 -2.68 -11.71
N ASP A 71 -0.34 -3.18 -10.57
CA ASP A 71 -1.64 -2.80 -10.01
C ASP A 71 -1.67 -1.33 -9.56
N ILE A 72 -0.60 -0.85 -8.90
CA ILE A 72 -0.46 0.55 -8.50
C ILE A 72 -0.42 1.46 -9.73
N ALA A 73 0.30 1.04 -10.78
CA ALA A 73 0.34 1.78 -12.04
C ALA A 73 -1.03 1.86 -12.71
N LEU A 74 -1.76 0.75 -12.76
CA LEU A 74 -3.12 0.71 -13.29
C LEU A 74 -4.06 1.66 -12.52
N LEU A 75 -3.95 1.73 -11.19
CA LEU A 75 -4.72 2.69 -10.39
C LEU A 75 -4.42 4.13 -10.82
N LYS A 76 -3.13 4.50 -10.92
CA LYS A 76 -2.73 5.85 -11.34
C LYS A 76 -3.25 6.19 -12.73
N GLN A 77 -3.08 5.29 -13.71
CA GLN A 77 -3.58 5.46 -15.09
C GLN A 77 -5.10 5.57 -15.17
N SER A 78 -5.81 4.99 -14.21
CA SER A 78 -7.27 5.09 -14.09
C SER A 78 -7.75 6.41 -13.46
N GLY A 79 -6.84 7.34 -13.19
CA GLY A 79 -7.14 8.63 -12.56
C GLY A 79 -7.25 8.56 -11.03
N VAL A 80 -6.87 7.45 -10.40
CA VAL A 80 -6.79 7.35 -8.93
C VAL A 80 -5.48 7.98 -8.46
N ASN A 81 -5.46 8.51 -7.25
CA ASN A 81 -4.24 8.98 -6.58
C ASN A 81 -3.77 7.95 -5.54
N PRO A 82 -3.03 6.90 -5.94
CA PRO A 82 -2.52 5.91 -5.01
C PRO A 82 -1.37 6.47 -4.17
N ILE A 83 -1.36 6.13 -2.89
CA ILE A 83 -0.24 6.36 -1.96
C ILE A 83 0.12 5.01 -1.36
N VAL A 84 1.37 4.61 -1.52
CA VAL A 84 1.88 3.34 -0.99
C VAL A 84 2.55 3.61 0.36
N VAL A 85 2.15 2.87 1.39
CA VAL A 85 2.88 2.79 2.66
C VAL A 85 3.42 1.38 2.78
N HIS A 86 4.71 1.20 3.06
CA HIS A 86 5.29 -0.14 3.06
C HIS A 86 5.80 -0.63 4.43
N GLY A 87 5.85 -1.94 4.60
CA GLY A 87 6.54 -2.59 5.72
C GLY A 87 7.96 -3.02 5.35
N GLY A 88 8.55 -3.87 6.19
CA GLY A 88 9.87 -4.44 5.92
C GLY A 88 10.38 -5.43 6.95
N GLY A 89 9.49 -6.05 7.72
CA GLY A 89 9.84 -6.88 8.89
C GLY A 89 10.92 -7.94 8.60
N PRO A 90 10.75 -8.79 7.57
CA PRO A 90 11.74 -9.81 7.20
C PRO A 90 13.11 -9.25 6.80
N GLN A 91 13.14 -8.20 5.99
CA GLN A 91 14.37 -7.57 5.49
C GLN A 91 15.14 -6.86 6.61
N ILE A 92 14.43 -6.18 7.53
CA ILE A 92 15.04 -5.62 8.74
C ILE A 92 15.67 -6.74 9.56
N GLY A 93 14.94 -7.85 9.79
CA GLY A 93 15.45 -8.99 10.55
C GLY A 93 16.71 -9.60 9.92
N ALA A 94 16.73 -9.73 8.58
CA ALA A 94 17.88 -10.22 7.84
C ALA A 94 19.11 -9.29 7.99
N MET A 95 18.92 -7.96 7.97
CA MET A 95 20.02 -7.01 8.16
C MET A 95 20.54 -7.02 9.59
N LEU A 96 19.65 -7.02 10.60
CA LEU A 96 20.04 -7.09 12.00
C LEU A 96 20.86 -8.37 12.29
N ASN A 97 20.44 -9.51 11.75
CA ASN A 97 21.17 -10.77 11.88
C ASN A 97 22.57 -10.68 11.25
N LYS A 98 22.70 -10.11 10.04
CA LYS A 98 24.01 -9.88 9.40
C LYS A 98 24.94 -9.00 10.25
N MET A 99 24.38 -8.11 11.06
CA MET A 99 25.12 -7.21 11.96
C MET A 99 25.29 -7.79 13.39
N GLY A 100 24.85 -9.03 13.63
CA GLY A 100 24.95 -9.68 14.93
C GLY A 100 24.03 -9.09 16.00
N ILE A 101 22.94 -8.41 15.61
CA ILE A 101 21.98 -7.78 16.51
C ILE A 101 20.74 -8.68 16.64
N GLU A 102 20.42 -9.06 17.87
CA GLU A 102 19.24 -9.89 18.17
C GLU A 102 17.94 -9.08 17.99
N SER A 103 17.04 -9.59 17.16
CA SER A 103 15.74 -8.99 16.91
C SER A 103 14.71 -9.46 17.95
N LYS A 104 14.18 -8.54 18.77
CA LYS A 104 13.12 -8.83 19.76
C LYS A 104 11.79 -8.18 19.38
N PHE A 105 10.70 -8.89 19.66
CA PHE A 105 9.34 -8.40 19.46
C PHE A 105 8.55 -8.52 20.76
N GLU A 106 7.74 -7.50 21.05
CA GLU A 106 6.86 -7.47 22.20
C GLU A 106 5.55 -6.77 21.81
N GLY A 107 4.41 -7.43 22.07
CA GLY A 107 3.08 -6.90 21.69
C GLY A 107 2.91 -6.62 20.18
N GLY A 108 3.56 -7.41 19.32
CA GLY A 108 3.53 -7.22 17.86
C GLY A 108 4.40 -6.07 17.33
N LEU A 109 5.16 -5.42 18.21
CA LEU A 109 6.07 -4.32 17.86
C LEU A 109 7.52 -4.78 18.04
N ARG A 110 8.39 -4.32 17.15
CA ARG A 110 9.83 -4.59 17.24
C ARG A 110 10.42 -3.69 18.34
N VAL A 111 10.98 -4.29 19.38
CA VAL A 111 11.77 -3.54 20.37
C VAL A 111 12.96 -2.93 19.64
N THR A 112 13.11 -1.61 19.73
CA THR A 112 14.03 -0.86 18.86
C THR A 112 14.92 0.02 19.73
N ASP A 113 16.16 -0.38 19.99
CA ASP A 113 17.15 0.51 20.62
C ASP A 113 17.76 1.51 19.60
N GLN A 114 18.69 2.36 20.05
CA GLN A 114 19.29 3.39 19.21
C GLN A 114 19.99 2.81 17.96
N LYS A 115 20.75 1.72 18.11
CA LYS A 115 21.43 1.08 16.98
C LYS A 115 20.42 0.44 16.03
N THR A 116 19.37 -0.15 16.60
CA THR A 116 18.32 -0.81 15.84
C THR A 116 17.52 0.21 15.02
N VAL A 117 17.21 1.40 15.55
CA VAL A 117 16.43 2.39 14.79
C VAL A 117 17.18 2.93 13.58
N GLU A 118 18.50 3.12 13.69
CA GLU A 118 19.36 3.52 12.58
C GLU A 118 19.33 2.48 11.45
N ILE A 119 19.40 1.20 11.79
CA ILE A 119 19.33 0.10 10.82
C ILE A 119 17.93 0.00 10.22
N VAL A 120 16.90 0.11 11.04
CA VAL A 120 15.50 0.12 10.58
C VAL A 120 15.28 1.24 9.57
N GLU A 121 15.77 2.44 9.84
CA GLU A 121 15.69 3.58 8.93
C GLU A 121 16.41 3.29 7.61
N MET A 122 17.68 2.85 7.65
CA MET A 122 18.45 2.53 6.44
C MET A 122 17.77 1.46 5.58
N VAL A 123 17.20 0.43 6.21
CA VAL A 123 16.55 -0.68 5.48
C VAL A 123 15.20 -0.25 4.92
N LEU A 124 14.37 0.42 5.72
CA LEU A 124 13.03 0.85 5.28
C LEU A 124 13.14 1.95 4.24
N ALA A 125 13.72 3.11 4.58
CA ALA A 125 13.74 4.30 3.71
C ALA A 125 14.78 4.21 2.58
N GLY A 126 15.82 3.40 2.77
CA GLY A 126 16.82 3.11 1.75
C GLY A 126 16.42 1.90 0.91
N SER A 127 16.78 0.70 1.36
CA SER A 127 16.70 -0.51 0.52
C SER A 127 15.28 -0.80 0.00
N ILE A 128 14.32 -1.01 0.90
CA ILE A 128 12.98 -1.50 0.52
C ILE A 128 12.20 -0.41 -0.21
N ASN A 129 12.24 0.82 0.31
CA ASN A 129 11.55 1.95 -0.31
C ASN A 129 12.01 2.15 -1.76
N LYS A 130 13.32 2.13 -2.01
CA LYS A 130 13.85 2.35 -3.36
C LYS A 130 13.63 1.15 -4.28
N GLU A 131 13.55 -0.07 -3.75
CA GLU A 131 13.16 -1.25 -4.54
C GLU A 131 11.72 -1.13 -5.06
N ILE A 132 10.77 -0.77 -4.19
CA ILE A 132 9.36 -0.58 -4.59
C ILE A 132 9.25 0.55 -5.62
N VAL A 133 9.93 1.68 -5.39
CA VAL A 133 9.98 2.81 -6.33
C VAL A 133 10.53 2.34 -7.69
N ALA A 134 11.61 1.57 -7.71
CA ALA A 134 12.19 1.06 -8.95
C ALA A 134 11.23 0.14 -9.70
N LEU A 135 10.48 -0.73 -9.00
CA LEU A 135 9.48 -1.61 -9.62
C LEU A 135 8.32 -0.81 -10.22
N ILE A 136 7.79 0.18 -9.51
CA ILE A 136 6.74 1.05 -10.06
C ILE A 136 7.27 1.83 -11.27
N ASN A 137 8.47 2.38 -11.20
CA ASN A 137 9.07 3.11 -12.33
C ASN A 137 9.26 2.25 -13.58
N GLN A 138 9.51 0.94 -13.43
CA GLN A 138 9.62 0.02 -14.56
C GLN A 138 8.30 -0.16 -15.33
N THR A 139 7.15 0.20 -14.75
CA THR A 139 5.85 0.18 -15.43
C THR A 139 5.61 1.39 -16.34
N GLY A 140 6.48 2.41 -16.26
CA GLY A 140 6.34 3.69 -16.96
C GLY A 140 5.76 4.83 -16.11
N GLU A 141 5.22 4.52 -14.93
CA GLU A 141 4.78 5.51 -13.96
C GLU A 141 5.95 6.16 -13.21
N TRP A 142 5.68 7.25 -12.49
CA TRP A 142 6.69 7.96 -11.70
C TRP A 142 6.42 7.79 -10.21
N ALA A 143 7.25 7.02 -9.52
CA ALA A 143 7.20 6.88 -8.06
C ALA A 143 8.28 7.73 -7.37
N ILE A 144 7.94 8.26 -6.21
CA ILE A 144 8.87 8.97 -5.32
C ILE A 144 8.90 8.31 -3.95
N GLY A 145 10.10 7.97 -3.52
CA GLY A 145 10.33 7.30 -2.24
C GLY A 145 10.59 8.30 -1.12
N LEU A 146 9.76 8.26 -0.07
CA LEU A 146 9.77 9.18 1.07
C LEU A 146 9.71 8.43 2.41
N CYS A 147 9.94 9.15 3.50
CA CYS A 147 9.63 8.79 4.87
C CYS A 147 9.08 10.01 5.62
N GLY A 148 8.67 9.86 6.87
CA GLY A 148 8.12 10.95 7.69
C GLY A 148 9.06 12.14 7.87
N LYS A 149 10.38 11.94 7.74
CA LYS A 149 11.39 13.02 7.82
C LYS A 149 11.35 13.97 6.61
N ASP A 150 10.94 13.47 5.45
CA ASP A 150 10.96 14.26 4.22
C ASP A 150 9.92 15.37 4.31
N GLY A 151 10.39 16.63 4.34
CA GLY A 151 9.53 17.80 4.53
C GLY A 151 8.85 17.87 5.91
N ASN A 152 9.31 17.09 6.90
CA ASN A 152 8.61 16.89 8.18
C ASN A 152 7.15 16.43 8.00
N MET A 153 6.90 15.58 7.00
CA MET A 153 5.56 15.09 6.63
C MET A 153 4.85 14.37 7.77
N VAL A 154 5.59 13.69 8.67
CA VAL A 154 4.99 13.00 9.82
C VAL A 154 5.82 13.28 11.06
N PHE A 155 5.18 13.57 12.19
CA PHE A 155 5.82 13.54 13.49
C PHE A 155 5.30 12.38 14.32
N ALA A 156 6.20 11.82 15.13
CA ALA A 156 5.88 10.78 16.08
C ALA A 156 6.29 11.14 17.50
N GLU A 157 5.66 10.48 18.47
CA GLU A 157 6.13 10.46 19.85
C GLU A 157 6.41 9.03 20.28
N LYS A 158 7.25 8.85 21.32
CA LYS A 158 7.55 7.52 21.86
C LYS A 158 6.28 6.81 22.32
N ALA A 159 6.06 5.60 21.79
CA ALA A 159 4.91 4.78 22.12
C ALA A 159 4.90 4.44 23.62
N ARG A 160 3.75 4.61 24.27
CA ARG A 160 3.52 4.24 25.67
C ARG A 160 2.52 3.10 25.73
N LYS A 161 3.01 1.86 25.68
CA LYS A 161 2.16 0.68 25.87
C LYS A 161 2.23 0.19 27.31
N THR A 162 1.07 -0.12 27.88
CA THR A 162 0.96 -0.82 29.16
C THR A 162 0.58 -2.26 28.92
N VAL A 163 1.19 -3.18 29.66
CA VAL A 163 0.78 -4.58 29.72
C VAL A 163 0.27 -4.86 31.13
N LYS A 164 -0.92 -5.44 31.23
CA LYS A 164 -1.43 -5.99 32.48
C LYS A 164 -0.79 -7.35 32.71
N ASP A 165 -0.09 -7.47 33.82
CA ASP A 165 0.33 -8.77 34.33
C ASP A 165 -0.93 -9.59 34.71
N PRO A 166 -1.15 -10.77 34.08
CA PRO A 166 -2.31 -11.61 34.35
C PRO A 166 -2.44 -12.02 35.82
N ASP A 167 -1.33 -12.10 36.54
CA ASP A 167 -1.28 -12.65 37.90
C ASP A 167 -1.34 -11.56 38.99
N SER A 168 -0.96 -10.32 38.67
CA SER A 168 -0.83 -9.26 39.67
C SER A 168 -1.75 -8.04 39.49
N ASN A 169 -2.50 -7.94 38.38
CA ASN A 169 -3.27 -6.74 38.01
C ASN A 169 -2.43 -5.44 37.96
N ILE A 170 -1.09 -5.54 37.98
CA ILE A 170 -0.19 -4.38 37.88
C ILE A 170 0.00 -4.07 36.39
N GLU A 171 -0.25 -2.81 36.01
CA GLU A 171 0.09 -2.30 34.69
C GLU A 171 1.57 -1.90 34.65
N ARG A 172 2.35 -2.55 33.78
CA ARG A 172 3.74 -2.17 33.53
C ARG A 172 3.84 -1.44 32.21
N VAL A 173 4.52 -0.28 32.21
CA VAL A 173 4.92 0.40 30.97
C VAL A 173 6.00 -0.41 30.28
N LEU A 174 5.78 -0.68 29.01
CA LEU A 174 6.65 -1.48 28.17
C LEU A 174 7.61 -0.54 27.44
N ASP A 175 8.91 -0.63 27.76
CA ASP A 175 9.91 0.18 27.07
C ASP A 175 10.28 -0.46 25.74
N LEU A 176 9.64 0.03 24.68
CA LEU A 176 9.91 -0.40 23.31
C LEU A 176 11.11 0.32 22.67
N GLY A 177 11.76 1.24 23.40
CA GLY A 177 12.82 2.10 22.86
C GLY A 177 12.29 3.14 21.87
N PHE A 178 12.87 3.21 20.68
CA PHE A 178 12.54 4.14 19.59
C PHE A 178 11.37 3.65 18.72
N VAL A 179 10.36 3.06 19.36
CA VAL A 179 9.07 2.80 18.72
C VAL A 179 8.16 3.99 18.96
N GLY A 180 7.51 4.48 17.91
CA GLY A 180 6.66 5.66 17.99
C GLY A 180 5.23 5.45 17.53
N GLU A 181 4.39 6.42 17.89
CA GLU A 181 3.02 6.59 17.43
C GLU A 181 2.91 7.92 16.69
N VAL A 182 2.15 7.94 15.59
CA VAL A 182 1.97 9.16 14.79
C VAL A 182 1.14 10.17 15.59
N VAL A 183 1.65 11.38 15.74
CA VAL A 183 0.95 12.49 16.41
C VAL A 183 0.48 13.56 15.43
N GLU A 184 1.15 13.68 14.28
CA GLU A 184 0.87 14.71 13.30
C GLU A 184 1.25 14.22 11.90
N VAL A 185 0.43 14.57 10.91
CA VAL A 185 0.71 14.39 9.49
C VAL A 185 0.52 15.73 8.79
N ASP A 186 1.62 16.32 8.33
CA ASP A 186 1.59 17.50 7.47
C ASP A 186 1.30 17.07 6.03
N ARG A 187 0.19 17.57 5.48
CA ARG A 187 -0.29 17.18 4.16
C ARG A 187 0.40 17.93 3.02
N THR A 188 1.15 19.00 3.29
CA THR A 188 1.65 19.93 2.28
C THR A 188 2.38 19.21 1.14
N LEU A 189 3.27 18.27 1.48
CA LEU A 189 4.01 17.47 0.49
C LEU A 189 3.08 16.52 -0.27
N LEU A 190 2.16 15.84 0.42
CA LEU A 190 1.24 14.88 -0.18
C LEU A 190 0.21 15.56 -1.10
N ASP A 191 -0.30 16.72 -0.71
CA ASP A 191 -1.24 17.52 -1.51
C ASP A 191 -0.55 18.10 -2.76
N LEU A 192 0.77 18.39 -2.70
CA LEU A 192 1.56 18.77 -3.87
C LEU A 192 1.74 17.58 -4.82
N LEU A 193 2.10 16.41 -4.29
CA LEU A 193 2.27 15.20 -5.10
C LEU A 193 0.95 14.70 -5.68
N ALA A 194 -0.18 14.87 -4.99
CA ALA A 194 -1.50 14.52 -5.51
C ALA A 194 -1.91 15.36 -6.74
N ARG A 195 -1.26 16.52 -6.96
CA ARG A 195 -1.46 17.37 -8.15
C ARG A 195 -0.45 17.08 -9.26
N SER A 196 0.47 16.14 -9.04
CA SER A 196 1.44 15.70 -10.03
C SER A 196 1.12 14.27 -10.50
N GLU A 197 1.91 13.78 -11.46
CA GLU A 197 1.84 12.39 -11.90
C GLU A 197 2.63 11.43 -11.01
N MET A 198 3.11 11.89 -9.84
CA MET A 198 3.93 11.07 -8.96
C MET A 198 3.11 10.21 -8.00
N ILE A 199 3.61 9.00 -7.74
CA ILE A 199 3.08 8.03 -6.79
C ILE A 199 3.98 8.04 -5.54
N PRO A 200 3.49 8.54 -4.39
CA PRO A 200 4.27 8.51 -3.15
C PRO A 200 4.41 7.08 -2.60
N VAL A 201 5.63 6.69 -2.27
CA VAL A 201 5.96 5.43 -1.60
C VAL A 201 6.63 5.76 -0.27
N ILE A 202 5.96 5.49 0.85
CA ILE A 202 6.31 6.04 2.16
C ILE A 202 6.76 4.94 3.13
N ALA A 203 7.97 5.08 3.66
CA ALA A 203 8.50 4.29 4.75
C ALA A 203 7.98 4.80 6.12
N PRO A 204 7.57 3.91 7.03
CA PRO A 204 6.96 4.26 8.32
C PRO A 204 8.01 4.59 9.39
N VAL A 205 8.86 5.56 9.07
CA VAL A 205 9.89 6.12 9.95
C VAL A 205 9.69 7.62 10.00
N ALA A 206 9.65 8.21 11.19
CA ALA A 206 9.38 9.63 11.35
C ALA A 206 10.22 10.26 12.48
N PRO A 207 10.52 11.56 12.40
CA PRO A 207 11.14 12.29 13.49
C PRO A 207 10.15 12.54 14.64
N GLY A 208 10.66 12.61 15.86
CA GLY A 208 9.96 13.27 16.96
C GLY A 208 10.37 14.72 17.09
N ARG A 209 9.54 15.51 17.80
CA ARG A 209 9.87 16.91 18.15
C ARG A 209 11.05 17.01 19.14
N ASP A 210 11.43 15.89 19.73
CA ASP A 210 12.63 15.70 20.55
C ASP A 210 13.92 15.50 19.72
N GLY A 211 13.82 15.44 18.39
CA GLY A 211 14.93 15.20 17.48
C GLY A 211 15.29 13.72 17.31
N ALA A 212 14.61 12.80 17.99
CA ALA A 212 14.80 11.36 17.81
C ALA A 212 14.12 10.87 16.53
N THR A 213 14.52 9.68 16.08
CA THR A 213 13.83 8.95 15.01
C THR A 213 13.04 7.82 15.60
N TYR A 214 11.82 7.61 15.10
CA TYR A 214 10.93 6.57 15.57
C TYR A 214 10.57 5.60 14.44
N ASN A 215 10.66 4.30 14.76
CA ASN A 215 10.09 3.21 13.98
C ASN A 215 8.61 3.07 14.31
N ILE A 216 7.75 3.11 13.30
CA ILE A 216 6.29 3.10 13.47
C ILE A 216 5.72 1.86 12.81
N ASN A 217 4.70 1.25 13.41
CA ASN A 217 4.02 0.14 12.77
C ASN A 217 3.38 0.60 11.45
N ALA A 218 3.70 -0.09 10.35
CA ALA A 218 3.28 0.29 9.01
C ALA A 218 1.75 0.37 8.84
N ASP A 219 0.98 -0.45 9.57
CA ASP A 219 -0.48 -0.42 9.49
C ASP A 219 -1.04 0.82 10.17
N THR A 220 -0.54 1.15 11.37
CA THR A 220 -0.92 2.37 12.08
C THR A 220 -0.47 3.63 11.33
N PHE A 221 0.71 3.59 10.69
CA PHE A 221 1.21 4.67 9.88
C PHE A 221 0.33 4.90 8.64
N ALA A 222 -0.03 3.82 7.92
CA ALA A 222 -0.94 3.90 6.79
C ALA A 222 -2.33 4.42 7.20
N GLY A 223 -2.82 4.00 8.37
CA GLY A 223 -4.04 4.53 8.98
C GLY A 223 -3.97 6.04 9.23
N ALA A 224 -2.87 6.52 9.80
CA ALA A 224 -2.67 7.95 10.07
C ALA A 224 -2.61 8.79 8.78
N ILE A 225 -1.86 8.33 7.76
CA ILE A 225 -1.80 8.99 6.44
C ILE A 225 -3.20 9.02 5.79
N ALA A 226 -3.91 7.89 5.79
CA ALA A 226 -5.24 7.78 5.20
C ALA A 226 -6.25 8.69 5.91
N GLY A 227 -6.21 8.74 7.25
CA GLY A 227 -7.04 9.62 8.05
C GLY A 227 -6.76 11.09 7.77
N ALA A 228 -5.50 11.50 7.75
CA ALA A 228 -5.11 12.89 7.48
C ALA A 228 -5.56 13.36 6.09
N LEU A 229 -5.49 12.50 5.08
CA LEU A 229 -5.88 12.82 3.70
C LEU A 229 -7.38 12.66 3.43
N ASN A 230 -8.18 12.15 4.38
CA ASN A 230 -9.54 11.68 4.13
C ASN A 230 -9.61 10.73 2.92
N ALA A 231 -8.69 9.77 2.88
CA ALA A 231 -8.60 8.82 1.79
C ALA A 231 -9.92 8.06 1.63
N THR A 232 -10.33 7.83 0.38
CA THR A 232 -11.59 7.13 0.10
C THR A 232 -11.51 5.67 0.51
N ARG A 233 -10.31 5.07 0.44
CA ARG A 233 -10.01 3.71 0.88
C ARG A 233 -8.62 3.63 1.51
N LEU A 234 -8.51 2.74 2.48
CA LEU A 234 -7.26 2.21 3.00
C LEU A 234 -7.27 0.70 2.75
N LEU A 235 -6.35 0.22 1.92
CA LEU A 235 -6.24 -1.18 1.52
C LEU A 235 -5.03 -1.81 2.21
N PHE A 236 -5.22 -2.91 2.91
CA PHE A 236 -4.13 -3.68 3.52
C PHE A 236 -3.85 -4.93 2.69
N LEU A 237 -2.65 -5.00 2.11
CA LEU A 237 -2.15 -6.23 1.51
C LEU A 237 -1.55 -7.10 2.62
N THR A 238 -2.12 -8.30 2.75
CA THR A 238 -1.75 -9.26 3.78
C THR A 238 -1.67 -10.66 3.17
N ASP A 239 -1.03 -11.58 3.88
CA ASP A 239 -0.82 -12.98 3.50
C ASP A 239 -1.96 -13.91 3.93
N VAL A 240 -3.04 -13.35 4.48
CA VAL A 240 -4.28 -14.06 4.84
C VAL A 240 -5.42 -13.59 3.95
N PRO A 241 -6.45 -14.41 3.70
CA PRO A 241 -7.56 -14.03 2.82
C PRO A 241 -8.40 -12.85 3.37
N GLY A 242 -8.29 -12.53 4.66
CA GLY A 242 -9.00 -11.43 5.32
C GLY A 242 -8.98 -11.57 6.84
N VAL A 243 -9.82 -10.79 7.52
CA VAL A 243 -10.04 -10.94 8.98
C VAL A 243 -10.97 -12.11 9.17
N LEU A 244 -10.52 -13.12 9.90
CA LEU A 244 -11.32 -14.31 10.19
C LEU A 244 -12.09 -14.15 11.50
N ASP A 245 -13.31 -14.68 11.53
CA ASP A 245 -14.08 -14.87 12.74
C ASP A 245 -13.43 -15.95 13.64
N LYS A 246 -14.03 -16.19 14.81
CA LYS A 246 -13.53 -17.19 15.77
C LYS A 246 -13.55 -18.62 15.23
N ASN A 247 -14.29 -18.88 14.16
CA ASN A 247 -14.43 -20.18 13.52
C ASN A 247 -13.55 -20.31 12.27
N GLY A 248 -12.75 -19.28 11.94
CA GLY A 248 -11.88 -19.27 10.77
C GLY A 248 -12.59 -18.91 9.46
N GLN A 249 -13.78 -18.30 9.51
CA GLN A 249 -14.52 -17.83 8.33
C GLN A 249 -14.33 -16.33 8.11
N LEU A 250 -14.33 -15.90 6.84
CA LEU A 250 -14.18 -14.49 6.42
C LEU A 250 -15.41 -13.65 6.76
#